data_AF-A0A527X9S3-F1
#
_entry.id   AF-A0A527X9S3-F1
#
_cell.length_a   1.000
_cell.length_b   1.000
_cell.length_c   1.000
_cell.angle_alpha   90.00
_cell.angle_beta   90.00
_cell.angle_gamma   90.00
#
_symmetry.space_group_name_H-M   'P 1'
#
loop_
_entity.id
_entity.type
_entity.pdbx_description
1 polymer ?
#
loop_
_entity_poly.entity_id
_entity_poly.type
_entity_poly.pdbx_seq_one_letter_code
_entity_poly.pdbx_strand_id
1 'polypeptide(L)' 'PIIMLTAVTETTDRVVGLEMGADDYVPKPFDPRELLARIRAVLRRNGSAEPRRPVAKQIYRFAGWTMD' A
#
# COMPACT_ATOMS: atom_id res chain seq x y z
N PRO A 1 1.35 8.75 6.11
CA PRO A 1 2.19 7.56 5.84
C PRO A 1 3.11 7.78 4.62
N ILE A 2 4.43 7.61 4.79
CA ILE A 2 5.49 7.77 3.80
C ILE A 2 6.27 6.45 3.69
N ILE A 3 6.41 5.94 2.46
CA ILE A 3 7.24 4.76 2.17
C ILE A 3 8.33 5.18 1.20
N MET A 4 9.60 4.99 1.56
CA MET A 4 10.73 5.27 0.68
C MET A 4 11.00 4.07 -0.23
N LEU A 5 11.02 4.29 -1.54
CA LEU A 5 11.30 3.27 -2.56
C LEU A 5 12.57 3.67 -3.32
N THR A 6 13.63 2.89 -3.23
CA THR A 6 14.96 3.35 -3.68
C THR A 6 15.84 2.22 -4.19
N ALA A 7 16.84 2.54 -5.01
CA ALA A 7 17.87 1.57 -5.43
C ALA A 7 18.99 1.40 -4.38
N VAL A 8 18.99 2.24 -3.35
CA VAL A 8 19.98 2.21 -2.27
C VAL A 8 19.61 1.11 -1.28
N THR A 9 20.49 0.12 -1.14
CA THR A 9 20.22 -1.13 -0.42
C THR A 9 21.05 -1.31 0.85
N GLU A 10 21.94 -0.36 1.17
CA GLU A 10 22.76 -0.44 2.36
C GLU A 10 21.90 -0.34 3.64
N THR A 11 22.26 -1.13 4.63
CA THR A 11 21.56 -1.15 5.93
C THR A 11 21.59 0.23 6.58
N THR A 12 22.70 0.96 6.45
CA THR A 12 22.86 2.30 7.02
C THR A 12 21.83 3.28 6.45
N ASP A 13 21.67 3.31 5.13
CA ASP A 13 20.72 4.21 4.46
C ASP A 13 19.27 3.88 4.82
N ARG A 14 18.97 2.59 4.99
CA ARG A 14 17.66 2.14 5.47
C ARG A 14 17.36 2.66 6.87
N VAL A 15 18.33 2.58 7.79
CA VAL A 15 18.17 3.08 9.16
C VAL A 15 17.95 4.59 9.14
N VAL A 16 18.79 5.33 8.41
CA VAL A 16 18.67 6.79 8.28
C VAL A 16 17.31 7.18 7.69
N GLY A 17 16.85 6.49 6.64
CA GLY A 17 15.54 6.73 6.04
C GLY A 17 14.38 6.57 7.01
N LEU A 18 14.44 5.57 7.89
CA LEU A 18 13.44 5.35 8.94
C LEU A 18 13.52 6.40 10.05
N GLU A 19 14.72 6.76 10.49
CA GLU A 19 14.94 7.79 11.52
C GLU A 19 14.51 9.19 11.05
N MET A 20 14.60 9.47 9.74
CA MET A 20 14.07 10.70 9.13
C MET A 20 12.53 10.76 9.08
N GLY A 21 11.84 9.71 9.54
CA GLY A 21 10.38 9.68 9.64
C GLY A 21 9.66 8.92 8.53
N ALA A 22 10.36 8.06 7.78
CA ALA A 22 9.68 7.11 6.90
C ALA A 22 8.96 6.03 7.73
N ASP A 23 7.76 5.64 7.30
CA ASP A 23 7.02 4.52 7.88
C ASP A 23 7.53 3.16 7.38
N ASP A 24 8.13 3.11 6.18
CA ASP A 24 8.84 1.94 5.64
C ASP A 24 9.89 2.37 4.59
N TYR A 25 10.87 1.51 4.35
CA TYR A 25 11.95 1.70 3.39
C TYR A 25 12.15 0.41 2.59
N VAL A 26 11.96 0.49 1.27
CA VAL A 26 11.90 -0.65 0.35
C VAL A 26 12.97 -0.48 -0.74
N PRO A 27 14.03 -1.32 -0.73
CA PRO A 27 15.02 -1.32 -1.80
C PRO A 27 14.47 -1.97 -3.08
N LYS A 28 15.01 -1.56 -4.23
CA LYS A 28 14.81 -2.17 -5.53
C LYS A 28 15.93 -3.19 -5.83
N PRO A 29 15.62 -4.30 -6.54
CA PRO A 29 14.31 -4.73 -7.01
C PRO A 29 13.47 -5.32 -5.87
N PHE A 30 12.14 -5.20 -5.96
CA PHE A 30 11.20 -5.77 -4.99
C PHE A 30 10.09 -6.53 -5.73
N ASP A 31 9.47 -7.48 -5.04
CA ASP A 31 8.25 -8.13 -5.55
C ASP A 31 7.04 -7.18 -5.38
N PRO A 32 6.21 -6.97 -6.41
CA PRO A 32 5.01 -6.12 -6.31
C PRO A 32 4.04 -6.54 -5.19
N ARG A 33 3.95 -7.84 -4.87
CA ARG A 33 3.13 -8.36 -3.77
C ARG A 33 3.74 -8.02 -2.42
N GLU A 34 5.06 -8.01 -2.29
CA GLU A 34 5.75 -7.57 -1.08
C GLU A 34 5.46 -6.09 -0.82
N LEU A 35 5.64 -5.24 -1.83
CA LEU A 35 5.34 -3.81 -1.73
C LEU A 35 3.87 -3.59 -1.31
N LEU A 36 2.93 -4.33 -1.92
CA LEU A 36 1.53 -4.23 -1.58
C LEU A 36 1.24 -4.66 -0.13
N ALA A 37 1.89 -5.71 0.36
CA ALA A 37 1.76 -6.15 1.75
C ALA A 37 2.28 -5.08 2.73
N ARG A 38 3.41 -4.46 2.42
CA ARG A 38 4.02 -3.37 3.20
C ARG A 38 3.13 -2.14 3.25
N ILE A 39 2.59 -1.69 2.12
CA ILE A 39 1.63 -0.59 2.05
C ILE A 39 0.43 -0.86 2.97
N ARG A 40 -0.17 -2.06 2.90
CA ARG A 40 -1.30 -2.43 3.77
C ARG A 40 -0.91 -2.41 5.26
N ALA A 41 0.30 -2.84 5.59
CA ALA A 41 0.79 -2.86 6.96
C ALA A 41 1.02 -1.46 7.53
N VAL A 42 1.53 -0.52 6.72
CA VAL A 42 1.70 0.90 7.08
C VAL A 42 0.33 1.57 7.25
N LEU A 43 -0.59 1.38 6.30
CA LEU A 43 -1.94 1.97 6.37
C LEU A 43 -2.73 1.49 7.59
N ARG A 44 -2.63 0.20 7.96
CA ARG A 44 -3.29 -0.34 9.15
C ARG A 44 -2.80 0.29 10.46
N ARG A 45 -1.54 0.73 10.52
CA ARG A 45 -0.95 1.35 11.72
C ARG A 45 -1.36 2.81 11.91
N ASN A 46 -1.56 3.57 10.84
CA ASN A 46 -1.74 5.03 10.91
C ASN A 46 -3.19 5.52 11.11
N GLY A 47 -4.12 4.62 11.42
CA GLY A 47 -5.48 4.97 11.83
C GLY A 47 -6.52 4.20 11.01
N SER A 48 -7.33 3.43 11.73
CA SER A 48 -8.60 2.89 11.24
C SER A 48 -8.46 1.97 10.03
N ALA A 49 -8.33 0.67 10.29
CA ALA A 49 -8.90 -0.29 9.34
C ALA A 49 -10.39 0.04 9.22
N GLU A 50 -10.77 0.88 8.26
CA GLU A 50 -12.15 0.92 7.80
C GLU A 50 -12.45 -0.53 7.44
N PRO A 51 -13.43 -1.19 8.09
CA PRO A 51 -13.78 -2.55 7.74
C PRO A 51 -14.02 -2.53 6.24
N ARG A 52 -13.30 -3.39 5.51
CA ARG A 52 -13.40 -3.51 4.05
C ARG A 52 -14.89 -3.58 3.74
N ARG A 53 -15.49 -2.45 3.36
CA ARG A 53 -16.90 -2.42 2.99
C ARG A 53 -17.02 -3.46 1.90
N PRO A 54 -17.89 -4.48 2.03
CA PRO A 54 -18.09 -5.42 0.94
C PRO A 54 -18.33 -4.58 -0.30
N VAL A 55 -17.50 -4.78 -1.32
CA VAL A 55 -17.65 -4.09 -2.60
C VAL A 55 -19.04 -4.49 -3.06
N ALA A 56 -20.00 -3.58 -2.92
CA ALA A 56 -21.34 -3.83 -3.39
C ALA A 56 -21.20 -4.15 -4.88
N LYS A 57 -21.73 -5.31 -5.30
CA LYS A 57 -21.72 -5.72 -6.71
C LYS A 57 -22.36 -4.58 -7.49
N GLN A 58 -21.55 -3.83 -8.24
CA GLN A 58 -21.97 -2.59 -8.85
C GLN A 58 -22.77 -2.95 -10.10
N ILE A 59 -24.07 -3.10 -9.94
CA ILE A 59 -24.96 -3.44 -11.06
C ILE A 59 -25.14 -2.18 -11.92
N TYR A 60 -24.58 -2.18 -13.11
CA TYR A 60 -24.75 -1.09 -14.07
C TYR A 60 -26.04 -1.32 -14.87
N ARG A 61 -26.91 -0.30 -14.94
CA ARG A 61 -28.13 -0.32 -15.78
C ARG A 61 -28.14 0.83 -16.76
N PHE A 62 -28.30 0.52 -18.05
CA PHE A 62 -28.51 1.53 -19.10
C PHE A 62 -29.37 0.94 -20.22
N ALA A 63 -30.32 1.71 -20.74
CA ALA A 63 -31.17 1.32 -21.87
C ALA A 63 -31.82 -0.09 -21.75
N GLY A 64 -32.22 -0.50 -20.54
CA GLY A 64 -32.81 -1.83 -20.28
C GLY A 64 -31.80 -2.97 -20.10
N TRP A 65 -30.51 -2.73 -20.32
CA TRP A 65 -29.43 -3.69 -20.10
C TRP A 65 -28.94 -3.66 -18.66
N THR A 66 -28.59 -4.84 -18.11
CA THR A 66 -28.03 -5.01 -16.77
C THR A 66 -26.71 -5.78 -16.87
N MET A 67 -25.63 -5.23 -16.30
CA MET A 67 -24.31 -5.88 -16.21
C MET A 67 -23.91 -6.04 -14.74
N ASP A 68 -23.39 -7.22 -14.39
CA ASP A 68 -23.09 -7.64 -13.01
C ASP A 68 -21.58 -7.62 -12.66
#